data_AF-A0A183U395-F1
#
_entry.id   AF-A0A183U395-F1
#
_cell.length_a   1.000
_cell.length_b   1.000
_cell.length_c   1.000
_cell.angle_alpha   90.00
_cell.angle_beta   90.00
_cell.angle_gamma   90.00
#
_symmetry.space_group_name_H-M   'P 1'
#
loop_
_entity.id
_entity.type
_entity.pdbx_description
1 polymer ?
#
loop_
_entity_poly.entity_id
_entity_poly.type
_entity_poly.pdbx_seq_one_letter_code
_entity_poly.pdbx_strand_id
1 'polypeptide(L)'
;MKSVVLVIQQRENEWRERQRKRQEKHKRRQNDSESDCWNNEVMAEKESYAKFTSIIDQIFDNVEDMDIVGGAEDEEAEIPQELLIDKHQLEELRREAQKLKSWKRINKVHPDRLVKLLTILEKNIRDVIAIEGSQPLIPFFDDADDDESDEAYRELVDDRILRAADASCTAMMIMTSTKMPKQACSFI
;
A
#
# COMPACT_ATOMS: atom_id res chain seq x y z
N MET A 1 -29.38 -64.88 -29.28
CA MET A 1 -29.13 -64.17 -28.00
C MET A 1 -27.70 -63.62 -27.85
N LYS A 2 -26.63 -64.39 -28.13
CA LYS A 2 -25.24 -63.93 -27.97
C LYS A 2 -24.87 -62.64 -28.76
N SER A 3 -25.42 -62.45 -29.95
CA SER A 3 -25.14 -61.27 -30.80
C SER A 3 -25.73 -59.96 -30.24
N VAL A 4 -26.93 -60.01 -29.66
CA VAL A 4 -27.59 -58.81 -29.09
C VAL A 4 -26.86 -58.31 -27.84
N VAL A 5 -26.38 -59.23 -27.01
CA VAL A 5 -25.60 -58.90 -25.80
C VAL A 5 -24.26 -58.21 -26.17
N LEU A 6 -23.59 -58.65 -27.23
CA LEU A 6 -22.35 -58.03 -27.69
C LEU A 6 -22.58 -56.60 -28.22
N VAL A 7 -23.68 -56.38 -28.96
CA VAL A 7 -24.03 -55.04 -29.48
C VAL A 7 -24.36 -54.06 -28.34
N ILE A 8 -25.07 -54.52 -27.31
CA ILE A 8 -25.39 -53.72 -26.12
C ILE A 8 -24.10 -53.37 -25.38
N GLN A 9 -23.24 -54.36 -25.13
CA GLN A 9 -21.96 -54.15 -24.44
C GLN A 9 -21.07 -53.15 -25.18
N GLN A 10 -21.04 -53.21 -26.51
CA GLN A 10 -20.25 -52.31 -27.33
C GLN A 10 -20.79 -50.87 -27.27
N ARG A 11 -22.11 -50.67 -27.33
CA ARG A 11 -22.72 -49.35 -27.15
C ARG A 11 -22.49 -48.78 -25.76
N GLU A 12 -22.55 -49.59 -24.71
CA GLU A 12 -22.26 -49.15 -23.33
C GLU A 12 -20.80 -48.71 -23.16
N ASN A 13 -19.86 -49.45 -23.77
CA ASN A 13 -18.44 -49.10 -23.74
C ASN A 13 -18.18 -47.78 -24.48
N GLU A 14 -18.77 -47.59 -25.65
CA GLU A 14 -18.66 -46.32 -26.38
C GLU A 14 -19.30 -45.15 -25.62
N TRP A 15 -20.44 -45.38 -24.97
CA TRP A 15 -21.11 -44.35 -24.17
C TRP A 15 -20.25 -43.95 -22.96
N ARG A 16 -19.66 -44.92 -22.27
CA ARG A 16 -18.73 -44.71 -21.15
C ARG A 16 -17.48 -43.93 -21.59
N GLU A 17 -16.93 -44.24 -22.75
CA GLU A 17 -15.75 -43.54 -23.28
C GLU A 17 -16.08 -42.09 -23.65
N ARG A 18 -17.26 -41.83 -24.22
CA ARG A 18 -17.74 -40.47 -24.50
C ARG A 18 -17.96 -39.66 -23.22
N GLN A 19 -18.49 -40.27 -22.16
CA GLN A 19 -18.61 -39.62 -20.85
C GLN A 19 -17.23 -39.29 -20.25
N ARG A 20 -16.28 -40.23 -20.34
CA ARG A 20 -14.90 -40.01 -19.87
C ARG A 20 -14.22 -38.86 -20.61
N LYS A 21 -14.33 -38.80 -21.95
CA LYS A 21 -13.77 -37.70 -22.77
C LYS A 21 -14.41 -36.34 -22.45
N ARG A 22 -15.71 -36.30 -22.13
CA ARG A 22 -16.40 -35.08 -21.71
C ARG A 22 -15.95 -34.62 -20.33
N GLN A 23 -15.83 -35.55 -19.38
CA GLN A 23 -15.33 -35.27 -18.03
C GLN A 23 -13.86 -34.78 -18.07
N GLU A 24 -13.00 -35.39 -18.89
CA GLU A 24 -11.60 -34.98 -18.99
C GLU A 24 -11.44 -33.59 -19.62
N LYS A 25 -12.23 -33.26 -20.66
CA LYS A 25 -12.25 -31.92 -21.25
C LYS A 25 -12.77 -30.85 -20.27
N HIS A 26 -13.79 -31.19 -19.48
CA HIS A 26 -14.31 -30.27 -18.46
C HIS A 26 -13.30 -30.06 -17.33
N LYS A 27 -12.67 -31.13 -16.84
CA LYS A 27 -11.62 -31.08 -15.82
C LYS A 27 -10.40 -30.28 -16.27
N ARG A 28 -9.96 -30.40 -17.52
CA ARG A 28 -8.86 -29.58 -18.07
C ARG A 28 -9.21 -28.09 -18.10
N ARG A 29 -10.42 -27.74 -18.54
CA ARG A 29 -10.90 -26.34 -18.55
C ARG A 29 -11.01 -25.76 -17.14
N GLN A 30 -11.45 -26.57 -16.18
CA GLN A 30 -11.55 -26.16 -14.78
C GLN A 30 -10.15 -25.97 -14.16
N ASN A 31 -9.22 -26.89 -14.42
CA ASN A 31 -7.86 -26.83 -13.90
C ASN A 31 -7.04 -25.67 -14.49
N ASP A 32 -7.17 -25.40 -15.80
CA ASP A 32 -6.50 -24.26 -16.45
C ASP A 32 -7.05 -22.92 -15.90
N SER A 33 -8.37 -22.83 -15.71
CA SER A 33 -9.02 -21.61 -15.18
C SER A 33 -8.76 -21.38 -13.68
N GLU A 34 -8.60 -22.43 -12.88
CA GLU A 34 -8.23 -22.30 -11.46
C GLU A 34 -6.73 -22.02 -11.31
N SER A 35 -5.86 -22.62 -12.13
CA SER A 35 -4.40 -22.42 -12.05
C SER A 35 -3.96 -20.98 -12.30
N ASP A 36 -4.56 -20.28 -13.27
CA ASP A 36 -4.13 -18.92 -13.62
C ASP A 36 -4.68 -17.84 -12.66
N CYS A 37 -5.83 -18.12 -12.03
CA CYS A 37 -6.54 -17.19 -11.14
C CYS A 37 -5.89 -17.09 -9.74
N TRP A 38 -5.25 -18.17 -9.26
CA TRP A 38 -4.51 -18.17 -7.99
C TRP A 38 -3.07 -17.65 -8.09
N ASN A 39 -2.52 -17.45 -9.30
CA ASN A 39 -1.07 -17.34 -9.47
C ASN A 39 -0.54 -15.91 -9.68
N ASN A 40 -1.31 -14.97 -10.23
CA ASN A 40 -0.80 -13.61 -10.47
C ASN A 40 -1.28 -12.59 -9.44
N GLU A 41 -2.58 -12.54 -9.15
CA GLU A 41 -3.12 -11.53 -8.23
C GLU A 41 -2.70 -11.80 -6.78
N VAL A 42 -2.75 -13.05 -6.34
CA VAL A 42 -2.32 -13.44 -4.99
C VAL A 42 -0.81 -13.24 -4.80
N MET A 43 0.00 -13.47 -5.85
CA MET A 43 1.44 -13.27 -5.78
C MET A 43 1.78 -11.78 -5.77
N ALA A 44 1.10 -10.97 -6.59
CA ALA A 44 1.23 -9.51 -6.56
C ALA A 44 0.81 -8.93 -5.19
N GLU A 45 -0.26 -9.46 -4.59
CA GLU A 45 -0.71 -9.10 -3.24
C GLU A 45 0.40 -9.36 -2.20
N LYS A 46 1.00 -10.56 -2.23
CA LYS A 46 2.08 -10.94 -1.31
C LYS A 46 3.35 -10.13 -1.51
N GLU A 47 3.75 -9.90 -2.76
CA GLU A 47 4.93 -9.10 -3.09
C GLU A 47 4.76 -7.66 -2.61
N SER A 48 3.59 -7.07 -2.87
CA SER A 48 3.24 -5.73 -2.40
C SER A 48 3.23 -5.64 -0.88
N TYR A 49 2.68 -6.66 -0.21
CA TYR A 49 2.70 -6.74 1.26
C TYR A 49 4.12 -6.79 1.81
N ALA A 50 4.98 -7.62 1.23
CA ALA A 50 6.38 -7.75 1.64
C ALA A 50 7.16 -6.44 1.43
N LYS A 51 6.95 -5.75 0.29
CA LYS A 51 7.54 -4.44 0.02
C LYS A 51 7.06 -3.39 1.02
N PHE A 52 5.76 -3.31 1.25
CA PHE A 52 5.17 -2.39 2.22
C PHE A 52 5.76 -2.59 3.63
N THR A 53 5.85 -3.84 4.12
CA THR A 53 6.43 -4.12 5.43
C THR A 53 7.92 -3.81 5.49
N SER A 54 8.67 -4.10 4.42
CA SER A 54 10.10 -3.81 4.35
C SER A 54 10.39 -2.31 4.37
N ILE A 55 9.57 -1.49 3.71
CA ILE A 55 9.71 -0.02 3.75
C ILE A 55 9.41 0.49 5.16
N ILE A 56 8.38 -0.07 5.82
CA ILE A 56 8.06 0.28 7.22
C ILE A 56 9.23 -0.06 8.15
N ASP A 57 9.85 -1.23 7.99
CA ASP A 57 10.99 -1.63 8.82
C ASP A 57 12.16 -0.65 8.64
N GLN A 58 12.51 -0.29 7.39
CA GLN A 58 13.55 0.71 7.11
C GLN A 58 13.24 2.07 7.74
N ILE A 59 11.98 2.53 7.66
CA ILE A 59 11.56 3.78 8.31
C ILE A 59 11.74 3.67 9.83
N PHE A 60 11.38 2.54 10.43
CA PHE A 60 11.49 2.34 11.87
C PHE A 60 12.92 2.28 12.36
N ASP A 61 13.80 1.64 11.60
CA ASP A 61 15.23 1.54 11.89
C ASP A 61 15.87 2.96 11.87
N ASN A 62 15.46 3.83 10.94
CA ASN A 62 15.94 5.20 10.86
C ASN A 62 15.55 6.07 12.06
N VAL A 63 14.44 5.75 12.74
CA VAL A 63 13.90 6.52 13.87
C VAL A 63 14.04 5.80 15.22
N GLU A 64 14.73 4.65 15.29
CA GLU A 64 14.72 3.75 16.46
C GLU A 64 15.27 4.42 17.73
N ASP A 65 16.28 5.27 17.59
CA ASP A 65 16.93 5.99 18.70
C ASP A 65 16.29 7.36 19.01
N MET A 66 15.19 7.71 18.35
CA MET A 66 14.51 9.00 18.51
C MET A 66 13.31 8.89 19.45
N ASP A 67 13.12 9.88 20.31
CA ASP A 67 11.88 10.00 21.08
C ASP A 67 10.76 10.59 20.18
N ILE A 68 10.12 9.71 19.42
CA ILE A 68 9.04 10.06 18.47
C ILE A 68 7.80 10.58 19.22
N VAL A 69 7.67 10.26 20.52
CA VAL A 69 6.50 10.61 21.35
C VAL A 69 6.72 11.93 22.10
N GLY A 70 7.93 12.17 22.61
CA GLY A 70 8.27 13.37 23.39
C GLY A 70 8.26 14.68 22.60
N GLY A 71 8.46 14.64 21.27
CA GLY A 71 8.41 15.83 20.40
C GLY A 71 6.99 16.26 19.98
N ALA A 72 5.93 15.75 20.61
CA ALA A 72 4.55 16.13 20.32
C ALA A 72 4.00 17.25 21.23
N GLU A 73 4.65 17.51 22.36
CA GLU A 73 4.19 18.51 23.35
C GLU A 73 4.71 19.92 23.05
N ASP A 74 5.82 20.02 22.31
CA ASP A 74 6.38 21.30 21.89
C ASP A 74 5.99 21.56 20.43
N GLU A 75 4.76 22.04 20.24
CA GLU A 75 4.23 22.42 18.92
C GLU A 75 5.11 23.48 18.23
N GLU A 76 6.03 24.13 18.97
CA GLU A 76 6.97 25.15 18.50
C GLU A 76 8.33 24.65 18.00
N ALA A 77 8.64 23.36 18.13
CA ALA A 77 9.94 22.81 17.73
C ALA A 77 10.00 22.42 16.23
N GLU A 78 11.09 22.82 15.57
CA GLU A 78 11.43 22.35 14.22
C GLU A 78 11.53 20.81 14.20
N ILE A 79 10.96 20.18 13.18
CA ILE A 79 10.93 18.72 13.07
C ILE A 79 12.33 18.23 12.68
N PRO A 80 12.96 17.35 13.49
CA PRO A 80 14.26 16.76 13.14
C PRO A 80 14.22 16.07 11.77
N GLN A 81 15.27 16.28 10.96
CA GLN A 81 15.35 15.70 9.61
C GLN A 81 15.33 14.16 9.64
N GLU A 82 15.80 13.55 10.72
CA GLU A 82 15.79 12.10 10.94
C GLU A 82 14.38 11.52 11.06
N LEU A 83 13.39 12.35 11.44
CA LEU A 83 11.97 11.96 11.46
C LEU A 83 11.29 12.13 10.09
N LEU A 84 11.94 12.81 9.14
CA LEU A 84 11.43 12.97 7.79
C LEU A 84 11.80 11.78 6.92
N ILE A 85 10.80 11.25 6.22
CA ILE A 85 10.96 10.11 5.32
C ILE A 85 11.50 10.63 3.99
N ASP A 86 12.47 9.91 3.42
CA ASP A 86 12.94 10.19 2.06
C ASP A 86 11.77 10.20 1.07
N LYS A 87 11.80 11.16 0.12
CA LYS A 87 10.69 11.38 -0.82
C LYS A 87 10.40 10.13 -1.65
N HIS A 88 11.43 9.45 -2.15
CA HIS A 88 11.25 8.25 -2.95
C HIS A 88 10.73 7.09 -2.09
N GLN A 89 11.28 6.91 -0.89
CA GLN A 89 10.80 5.89 0.05
C GLN A 89 9.32 6.09 0.41
N LEU A 90 8.89 7.33 0.63
CA LEU A 90 7.50 7.65 0.93
C LEU A 90 6.57 7.44 -0.27
N GLU A 91 7.03 7.77 -1.49
CA GLU A 91 6.28 7.51 -2.72
C GLU A 91 6.07 6.00 -2.92
N GLU A 92 7.10 5.18 -2.72
CA GLU A 92 6.98 3.71 -2.78
C GLU A 92 6.03 3.18 -1.71
N LEU A 93 6.16 3.66 -0.46
CA LEU A 93 5.25 3.31 0.64
C LEU A 93 3.80 3.61 0.25
N ARG A 94 3.53 4.80 -0.29
CA ARG A 94 2.20 5.22 -0.75
C ARG A 94 1.67 4.32 -1.86
N ARG A 95 2.52 3.99 -2.85
CA ARG A 95 2.14 3.11 -3.98
C ARG A 95 1.76 1.71 -3.49
N GLU A 96 2.54 1.13 -2.58
CA GLU A 96 2.23 -0.17 -2.00
C GLU A 96 1.00 -0.11 -1.08
N ALA A 97 0.83 0.95 -0.29
CA ALA A 97 -0.38 1.19 0.50
C ALA A 97 -1.65 1.26 -0.39
N GLN A 98 -1.56 1.93 -1.54
CA GLN A 98 -2.68 2.04 -2.48
C GLN A 98 -3.10 0.66 -3.03
N LYS A 99 -2.13 -0.19 -3.40
CA LYS A 99 -2.39 -1.56 -3.83
C LYS A 99 -2.99 -2.41 -2.71
N LEU A 100 -2.40 -2.37 -1.51
CA LEU A 100 -2.91 -3.14 -0.37
C LEU A 100 -4.28 -2.68 0.11
N LYS A 101 -4.60 -1.39 -0.04
CA LYS A 101 -5.94 -0.86 0.24
C LYS A 101 -6.97 -1.44 -0.71
N SER A 102 -6.69 -1.51 -2.02
CA SER A 102 -7.63 -2.09 -3.00
C SER A 102 -7.87 -3.58 -2.73
N TRP A 103 -6.83 -4.31 -2.32
CA TRP A 103 -6.93 -5.72 -1.90
C TRP A 103 -7.44 -5.93 -0.46
N LYS A 104 -7.67 -4.86 0.31
CA LYS A 104 -8.13 -4.90 1.71
C LYS A 104 -7.19 -5.69 2.63
N ARG A 105 -5.88 -5.46 2.50
CA ARG A 105 -4.82 -6.19 3.21
C ARG A 105 -4.01 -5.39 4.22
N ILE A 106 -4.16 -4.06 4.28
CA ILE A 106 -3.46 -3.22 5.26
C ILE A 106 -3.68 -3.71 6.70
N ASN A 107 -4.90 -4.18 7.02
CA ASN A 107 -5.26 -4.69 8.34
C ASN A 107 -4.54 -5.98 8.77
N LYS A 108 -3.66 -6.55 7.94
CA LYS A 108 -2.78 -7.66 8.30
C LYS A 108 -1.51 -7.22 9.03
N VAL A 109 -1.14 -5.95 8.92
CA VAL A 109 -0.03 -5.37 9.66
C VAL A 109 -0.44 -5.23 11.13
N HIS A 110 0.50 -5.46 12.04
CA HIS A 110 0.24 -5.35 13.47
C HIS A 110 -0.27 -3.92 13.84
N PRO A 111 -1.30 -3.78 14.69
CA PRO A 111 -1.86 -2.48 15.05
C PRO A 111 -0.82 -1.48 15.56
N ASP A 112 0.05 -1.89 16.48
CA ASP A 112 1.08 -1.01 17.07
C ASP A 112 2.08 -0.51 16.02
N ARG A 113 2.36 -1.33 15.00
CA ARG A 113 3.20 -0.91 13.87
C ARG A 113 2.49 0.14 13.03
N LEU A 114 1.19 -0.01 12.79
CA LEU A 114 0.43 1.01 12.06
C LEU A 114 0.34 2.31 12.86
N VAL A 115 0.18 2.25 14.18
CA VAL A 115 0.19 3.42 15.07
C VAL A 115 1.55 4.13 15.03
N LYS A 116 2.65 3.40 15.16
CA LYS A 116 4.01 3.98 15.05
C LYS A 116 4.22 4.64 13.69
N LEU A 117 3.82 3.97 12.60
CA LEU A 117 3.91 4.55 11.26
C LEU A 117 3.07 5.82 11.11
N LEU A 118 1.82 5.80 11.57
CA LEU A 118 0.94 6.98 11.54
C LEU A 118 1.54 8.16 12.31
N THR A 119 2.19 7.89 13.45
CA THR A 119 2.88 8.93 14.24
C THR A 119 4.02 9.58 13.45
N ILE A 120 4.81 8.78 12.73
CA ILE A 120 5.91 9.31 11.88
C ILE A 120 5.33 10.08 10.68
N LEU A 121 4.28 9.55 10.05
CA LEU A 121 3.60 10.24 8.95
C LEU A 121 3.03 11.59 9.40
N GLU A 122 2.49 11.68 10.61
CA GLU A 122 2.02 12.94 11.19
C GLU A 122 3.14 13.99 11.26
N LYS A 123 4.34 13.61 11.70
CA LYS A 123 5.51 14.52 11.70
C LYS A 123 5.85 14.99 10.29
N ASN A 124 5.80 14.10 9.29
CA ASN A 124 6.04 14.47 7.89
C ASN A 124 4.97 15.42 7.32
N ILE A 125 3.73 15.36 7.82
CA ILE A 125 2.66 16.29 7.45
C ILE A 125 2.87 17.66 8.09
N ARG A 126 3.28 17.68 9.37
CA ARG A 126 3.55 18.92 10.11
C ARG A 126 4.73 19.71 9.54
N ASP A 127 5.67 19.06 8.83
CA ASP A 127 6.84 19.73 8.22
C ASP A 127 6.49 20.94 7.34
N VAL A 128 5.34 20.90 6.65
CA VAL A 128 4.91 21.98 5.75
C VAL A 128 3.91 22.95 6.39
N ILE A 129 3.40 22.61 7.57
CA ILE A 129 2.45 23.42 8.32
C ILE A 129 3.28 24.28 9.26
N ALA A 130 3.53 25.53 8.88
CA ALA A 130 4.22 26.45 9.77
C ALA A 130 3.42 26.60 11.07
N ILE A 131 4.13 26.36 12.17
CA ILE A 131 3.69 26.35 13.56
C ILE A 131 2.89 27.61 13.95
N GLU A 132 3.18 28.75 13.33
CA GLU A 132 2.60 30.04 13.70
C GLU A 132 1.30 30.39 12.98
N GLY A 133 0.71 29.51 12.15
CA GLY A 133 -0.52 29.81 11.39
C GLY A 133 -0.43 31.06 10.49
N SER A 134 0.77 31.62 10.34
CA SER A 134 0.98 32.95 9.80
C SER A 134 1.34 32.91 8.33
N GLN A 135 1.92 31.82 7.81
CA GLN A 135 2.03 31.51 6.38
C GLN A 135 2.31 30.01 6.22
N PRO A 136 1.59 29.27 5.34
CA PRO A 136 2.10 27.99 4.84
C PRO A 136 3.51 28.18 4.31
N LEU A 137 4.36 27.14 4.31
CA LEU A 137 5.65 27.17 3.61
C LEU A 137 5.53 27.44 2.10
N ILE A 138 4.31 27.56 1.58
CA ILE A 138 3.95 28.06 0.25
C ILE A 138 4.23 29.57 0.23
N PRO A 139 5.38 30.02 -0.29
CA PRO A 139 5.59 31.43 -0.55
C PRO A 139 4.63 31.75 -1.71
N PHE A 140 3.84 32.80 -1.57
CA PHE A 140 3.21 33.41 -2.73
C PHE A 140 4.34 34.10 -3.50
N PHE A 141 5.06 33.34 -4.31
CA PHE A 141 6.08 33.88 -5.20
C PHE A 141 5.38 34.89 -6.11
N ASP A 142 5.85 36.14 -6.09
CA ASP A 142 5.43 37.13 -7.08
C ASP A 142 6.15 36.78 -8.38
N ASP A 143 5.43 36.61 -9.50
CA ASP A 143 5.98 36.22 -10.81
C ASP A 143 6.95 37.29 -11.41
N ALA A 144 7.30 38.32 -10.64
CA ALA A 144 7.99 39.52 -11.10
C ALA A 144 9.52 39.48 -10.91
N ASP A 145 10.04 38.65 -9.98
CA ASP A 145 11.47 38.49 -9.73
C ASP A 145 11.86 37.02 -10.00
N ASP A 146 12.48 36.78 -11.16
CA ASP A 146 12.92 35.47 -11.66
C ASP A 146 14.44 35.34 -11.45
N ASP A 147 14.85 35.27 -10.18
CA ASP A 147 16.24 34.99 -9.82
C ASP A 147 16.46 33.46 -9.69
N GLU A 148 17.61 32.95 -10.16
CA GLU A 148 17.97 31.51 -10.08
C GLU A 148 17.96 30.97 -8.62
N SER A 149 18.13 31.85 -7.63
CA SER A 149 17.99 31.54 -6.21
C SER A 149 16.55 31.23 -5.79
N ASP A 150 15.56 31.81 -6.46
CA ASP A 150 14.14 31.57 -6.19
C ASP A 150 13.69 30.23 -6.78
N GLU A 151 14.27 29.80 -7.90
CA GLU A 151 13.96 28.51 -8.51
C GLU A 151 14.41 27.33 -7.65
N ALA A 152 15.64 27.36 -7.12
CA ALA A 152 16.13 26.32 -6.21
C ALA A 152 15.32 26.26 -4.90
N TYR A 153 14.86 27.42 -4.41
CA TYR A 153 13.99 27.48 -3.23
C TYR A 153 12.58 26.94 -3.52
N ARG A 154 12.02 27.22 -4.70
CA ARG A 154 10.75 26.63 -5.19
C ARG A 154 10.81 25.12 -5.24
N GLU A 155 11.85 24.55 -5.84
CA GLU A 155 12.01 23.10 -5.95
C GLU A 155 12.09 22.43 -4.56
N LEU A 156 12.79 23.04 -3.61
CA LEU A 156 12.86 22.55 -2.22
C LEU A 156 11.50 22.60 -1.52
N VAL A 157 10.72 23.67 -1.72
CA VAL A 157 9.37 23.80 -1.15
C VAL A 157 8.43 22.76 -1.77
N ASP A 158 8.47 22.59 -3.09
CA ASP A 158 7.66 21.61 -3.81
C ASP A 158 7.95 20.19 -3.32
N ASP A 159 9.21 19.85 -3.10
CA ASP A 159 9.60 18.55 -2.55
C ASP A 159 9.03 18.30 -1.14
N ARG A 160 9.02 19.33 -0.28
CA ARG A 160 8.41 19.22 1.06
C ARG A 160 6.89 19.07 0.97
N ILE A 161 6.23 19.84 0.10
CA ILE A 161 4.78 19.76 -0.14
C ILE A 161 4.41 18.36 -0.66
N LEU A 162 5.14 17.84 -1.63
CA LEU A 162 4.90 16.50 -2.18
C LEU A 162 5.09 15.42 -1.11
N ARG A 163 6.13 15.53 -0.28
CA ARG A 163 6.33 14.60 0.85
C ARG A 163 5.15 14.64 1.81
N ALA A 164 4.72 15.81 2.26
CA ALA A 164 3.58 15.95 3.17
C ALA A 164 2.27 15.44 2.54
N ALA A 165 2.05 15.64 1.25
CA ALA A 165 0.90 15.14 0.51
C ALA A 165 0.89 13.60 0.44
N ASP A 166 2.04 12.98 0.12
CA ASP A 166 2.17 11.53 0.09
C ASP A 166 2.02 10.91 1.48
N ALA A 167 2.53 11.56 2.52
CA ALA A 167 2.32 11.16 3.92
C ALA A 167 0.83 11.19 4.29
N SER A 168 0.15 12.30 3.98
CA SER A 168 -1.29 12.48 4.22
C SER A 168 -2.12 11.42 3.50
N CYS A 169 -1.82 11.16 2.22
CA CYS A 169 -2.51 10.14 1.44
C CYS A 169 -2.31 8.75 2.03
N THR A 170 -1.09 8.42 2.44
CA THR A 170 -0.75 7.13 3.05
C THR A 170 -1.48 6.94 4.38
N ALA A 171 -1.45 7.94 5.26
CA ALA A 171 -2.17 7.93 6.53
C ALA A 171 -3.68 7.72 6.30
N MET A 172 -4.28 8.48 5.39
CA MET A 172 -5.69 8.33 5.04
C MET A 172 -6.00 6.93 4.50
N MET A 173 -5.15 6.34 3.66
CA MET A 173 -5.33 4.99 3.14
C MET A 173 -5.31 3.93 4.24
N ILE A 174 -4.42 4.08 5.23
CA ILE A 174 -4.33 3.21 6.40
C ILE A 174 -5.60 3.34 7.26
N MET A 175 -5.97 4.56 7.64
CA MET A 175 -7.08 4.81 8.57
C MET A 175 -8.45 4.41 8.01
N THR A 176 -8.64 4.57 6.70
CA THR A 176 -9.90 4.25 6.00
C THR A 176 -9.95 2.82 5.46
N SER A 177 -8.94 1.99 5.75
CA SER A 177 -8.95 0.59 5.35
C SER A 177 -10.00 -0.23 6.13
N THR A 178 -10.52 -1.27 5.52
CA THR A 178 -11.55 -2.11 6.14
C THR A 178 -10.98 -2.94 7.29
N LYS A 179 -11.78 -3.12 8.36
CA LYS A 179 -11.41 -3.91 9.55
C LYS A 179 -10.15 -3.41 10.27
N MET A 180 -9.94 -2.10 10.26
CA MET A 180 -8.83 -1.51 11.00
C MET A 180 -9.09 -1.58 12.52
N PRO A 181 -8.04 -1.83 13.33
CA PRO A 181 -8.15 -1.82 14.77
C PRO A 181 -8.50 -0.41 15.27
N LYS A 182 -9.27 -0.30 16.35
CA LYS A 182 -9.69 1.00 16.89
C LYS A 182 -8.53 1.96 17.15
N GLN A 183 -7.38 1.44 17.60
CA GLN A 183 -6.16 2.21 17.88
C GLN A 183 -5.61 2.94 16.63
N ALA A 184 -5.74 2.33 15.45
CA ALA A 184 -5.32 2.97 14.20
C ALA A 184 -6.41 3.88 13.62
N CYS A 185 -7.69 3.68 13.98
CA CYS A 185 -8.80 4.55 13.58
C CYS A 185 -8.98 5.77 14.48
N SER A 186 -8.47 5.76 15.71
CA SER A 186 -8.62 6.84 16.69
C SER A 186 -7.65 8.02 16.50
N PHE A 187 -6.90 8.06 15.39
CA PHE A 187 -6.08 9.21 14.97
C PHE A 187 -6.93 10.35 14.34
N ILE A 188 -8.25 10.35 14.55
CA ILE A 188 -9.19 11.46 14.21
C ILE A 188 -9.37 12.31 15.46
#